data_AF-A0A166SA31-F1
#
_entry.id   AF-A0A166SA31-F1
#
_cell.length_a   1.000
_cell.length_b   1.000
_cell.length_c   1.000
_cell.angle_alpha   90.00
_cell.angle_beta   90.00
_cell.angle_gamma   90.00
#
_symmetry.space_group_name_H-M   'P 1'
#
loop_
_entity.id
_entity.type
_entity.pdbx_description
1 polymer ?
#
loop_
_entity_poly.entity_id
_entity_poly.type
_entity_poly.pdbx_seq_one_letter_code
_entity_poly.pdbx_strand_id
1 'polypeptide(L)'
;MTAAPCSRQLFSTTPVAQTKTIRAHRLPGELIPPYPYGERRLYKQSNRGLYGSARIRYGNIVAGRGTKTRTFWRPNVHVKIFHVAALGARIKTRLTLRVLKTIRREGGLENYLLKSKPARIKELGPGGWNMRWLLMQSQAIQRRFNDERVALGLEPKEVEDRDDLIRFALDWATPGALSLRSKDTLEALRTAFHGGLVLGNEDLESIEGVEELSDEDEASLLQQLEEADAAGDAEAETHAEQKQPQL
;
A
#
# COMPACT_ATOMS: atom_id res chain seq x y z
N MET A 1 13.11 -36.61 55.38
CA MET A 1 13.56 -35.98 54.13
C MET A 1 12.66 -36.46 53.01
N THR A 2 11.61 -35.72 52.67
CA THR A 2 10.63 -36.09 51.64
C THR A 2 11.06 -35.48 50.30
N ALA A 3 11.46 -36.34 49.37
CA ALA A 3 11.85 -35.94 48.02
C ALA A 3 10.61 -35.51 47.22
N ALA A 4 10.66 -34.33 46.63
CA ALA A 4 9.60 -33.83 45.74
C ALA A 4 9.52 -34.69 44.47
N PRO A 5 8.32 -35.07 43.99
CA PRO A 5 8.20 -35.82 42.76
C PRO A 5 8.62 -34.94 41.57
N CYS A 6 9.61 -35.42 40.84
CA CYS A 6 10.05 -34.83 39.58
C CYS A 6 8.90 -34.95 38.57
N SER A 7 8.27 -33.82 38.25
CA SER A 7 7.20 -33.76 37.25
C SER A 7 7.75 -34.18 35.89
N ARG A 8 7.38 -35.38 35.42
CA ARG A 8 7.56 -35.81 34.03
C ARG A 8 6.82 -34.82 33.14
N GLN A 9 7.56 -33.98 32.42
CA GLN A 9 7.02 -33.18 31.33
C GLN A 9 6.42 -34.14 30.29
N LEU A 10 5.10 -34.16 30.18
CA LEU A 10 4.39 -34.90 29.14
C LEU A 10 4.78 -34.31 27.78
N PHE A 11 5.14 -35.15 26.82
CA PHE A 11 5.41 -34.74 25.44
C PHE A 11 4.12 -34.15 24.83
N SER A 12 3.99 -32.83 24.84
CA SER A 12 2.90 -32.15 24.14
C SER A 12 3.14 -32.22 22.63
N THR A 13 2.19 -32.79 21.89
CA THR A 13 2.21 -32.88 20.42
C THR A 13 1.68 -31.61 19.75
N THR A 14 1.19 -30.63 20.50
CA THR A 14 0.70 -29.37 19.90
C THR A 14 1.89 -28.54 19.42
N PRO A 15 2.00 -28.23 18.11
CA PRO A 15 3.06 -27.36 17.62
C PRO A 15 2.92 -25.96 18.23
N VAL A 16 4.03 -25.35 18.61
CA VAL A 16 4.04 -23.97 19.12
C VAL A 16 3.47 -23.04 18.05
N ALA A 17 2.57 -22.14 18.44
CA ALA A 17 2.00 -21.14 17.55
C ALA A 17 3.12 -20.31 16.90
N GLN A 18 3.28 -20.45 15.58
CA GLN A 18 4.32 -19.73 14.86
C GLN A 18 3.94 -18.26 14.67
N THR A 19 4.75 -17.35 15.19
CA THR A 19 4.60 -15.91 14.95
C THR A 19 5.07 -15.56 13.53
N LYS A 20 4.18 -14.97 12.72
CA LYS A 20 4.48 -14.51 11.37
C LYS A 20 5.59 -13.46 11.38
N THR A 21 6.54 -13.58 10.44
CA THR A 21 7.61 -12.60 10.24
C THR A 21 7.40 -11.86 8.92
N ILE A 22 6.97 -10.60 8.99
CA ILE A 22 6.56 -9.82 7.83
C ILE A 22 7.69 -8.95 7.28
N ARG A 23 7.58 -8.60 5.99
CA ARG A 23 8.39 -7.58 5.32
C ARG A 23 7.51 -6.38 4.96
N ALA A 24 7.78 -5.22 5.55
CA ALA A 24 6.94 -4.03 5.39
C ALA A 24 6.69 -3.57 3.94
N HIS A 25 7.69 -3.70 3.06
CA HIS A 25 7.58 -3.27 1.65
C HIS A 25 6.76 -4.21 0.78
N ARG A 26 6.33 -5.37 1.30
CA ARG A 26 5.47 -6.32 0.59
C ARG A 26 3.99 -6.07 0.88
N LEU A 27 3.66 -5.26 1.89
CA LEU A 27 2.27 -4.95 2.23
C LEU A 27 1.50 -4.47 0.98
N PRO A 28 0.23 -4.87 0.84
CA PRO A 28 -0.58 -4.50 -0.33
C PRO A 28 -0.76 -2.98 -0.38
N GLY A 29 -0.38 -2.36 -1.50
CA GLY A 29 -0.42 -0.92 -1.67
C GLY A 29 -1.85 -0.37 -1.77
N GLU A 30 -2.79 -1.17 -2.28
CA GLU A 30 -4.20 -0.80 -2.48
C GLU A 30 -4.92 -0.46 -1.16
N LEU A 31 -4.58 -1.16 -0.08
CA LEU A 31 -5.20 -0.93 1.23
C LEU A 31 -4.65 0.33 1.93
N ILE A 32 -3.46 0.78 1.55
CA ILE A 32 -2.68 1.74 2.31
C ILE A 32 -2.77 3.11 1.63
N PRO A 33 -3.16 4.18 2.35
CA PRO A 33 -3.15 5.52 1.81
C PRO A 33 -1.78 5.89 1.25
N PRO A 34 -1.72 6.62 0.11
CA PRO A 34 -0.45 7.02 -0.47
C PRO A 34 0.35 7.85 0.52
N TYR A 35 1.65 7.58 0.61
CA TYR A 35 2.53 8.31 1.52
C TYR A 35 2.65 9.78 1.11
N PRO A 36 2.49 10.77 2.02
CA PRO A 36 2.37 12.18 1.67
C PRO A 36 3.52 12.77 0.84
N TYR A 37 4.74 12.25 0.99
CA TYR A 37 5.92 12.71 0.25
C TYR A 37 6.30 11.81 -0.92
N GLY A 38 5.49 10.78 -1.20
CA GLY A 38 5.74 9.80 -2.26
C GLY A 38 7.00 8.95 -2.05
N GLU A 39 7.26 8.07 -3.01
CA GLU A 39 8.45 7.23 -2.97
C GLU A 39 9.73 8.01 -3.21
N ARG A 40 10.84 7.58 -2.58
CA ARG A 40 12.14 8.21 -2.81
C ARG A 40 12.67 7.80 -4.17
N ARG A 41 12.85 8.80 -5.04
CA ARG A 41 13.43 8.63 -6.39
C ARG A 41 14.90 8.21 -6.33
N LEU A 42 15.65 8.77 -5.38
CA LEU A 42 17.05 8.46 -5.14
C LEU A 42 17.21 7.38 -4.07
N TYR A 43 18.19 6.49 -4.27
CA TYR A 43 18.51 5.41 -3.33
C TYR A 43 17.27 4.57 -2.97
N LYS A 44 16.64 3.96 -3.99
CA LYS A 44 15.40 3.15 -3.90
C LYS A 44 15.43 2.02 -2.86
N GLN A 45 16.63 1.53 -2.51
CA GLN A 45 16.82 0.60 -1.40
C GLN A 45 16.20 1.12 -0.09
N SER A 46 16.23 2.45 0.13
CA SER A 46 15.67 3.08 1.33
C SER A 46 14.16 2.99 1.44
N ASN A 47 13.43 2.83 0.33
CA ASN A 47 11.97 2.67 0.35
C ASN A 47 11.54 1.38 1.05
N ARG A 48 12.42 0.36 1.08
CA ARG A 48 12.12 -0.96 1.64
C ARG A 48 12.31 -1.08 3.16
N GLY A 49 12.80 -0.04 3.83
CA GLY A 49 13.14 -0.10 5.26
C GLY A 49 13.19 1.26 5.95
N LEU A 50 13.74 1.31 7.17
CA LEU A 50 13.79 2.52 7.99
C LEU A 50 15.18 3.17 7.92
N TYR A 51 15.35 4.08 6.97
CA TYR A 51 16.63 4.74 6.74
C TYR A 51 16.74 6.12 7.40
N GLY A 52 15.63 6.69 7.86
CA GLY A 52 15.58 8.08 8.28
C GLY A 52 15.85 8.99 7.08
N SER A 53 16.64 10.04 7.26
CA SER A 53 17.12 10.90 6.16
C SER A 53 18.42 10.41 5.51
N ALA A 54 18.94 9.24 5.90
CA ALA A 54 20.21 8.74 5.40
C ALA A 54 20.08 8.21 3.97
N ARG A 55 21.02 8.62 3.11
CA ARG A 55 21.14 8.21 1.72
C ARG A 55 22.62 8.05 1.35
N ILE A 56 22.89 7.31 0.28
CA ILE A 56 24.24 7.27 -0.30
C ILE A 56 24.68 8.69 -0.67
N ARG A 57 25.90 9.05 -0.29
CA ARG A 57 26.53 10.31 -0.67
C ARG A 57 27.62 10.01 -1.68
N TYR A 58 27.78 10.89 -2.66
CA TYR A 58 28.83 10.83 -3.65
C TYR A 58 29.77 12.00 -3.43
N GLY A 59 31.05 11.80 -3.72
CA GLY A 59 32.05 12.85 -3.67
C GLY A 59 33.37 12.33 -4.21
N ASN A 60 34.46 12.96 -3.79
CA ASN A 60 35.78 12.65 -4.30
C ASN A 60 36.74 12.37 -3.15
N ILE A 61 37.63 11.40 -3.34
CA ILE A 61 38.86 11.27 -2.55
C ILE A 61 39.88 12.19 -3.22
N VAL A 62 40.54 13.04 -2.44
CA VAL A 62 41.56 13.97 -2.91
C VAL A 62 42.92 13.42 -2.49
N ALA A 63 43.76 13.08 -3.46
CA ALA A 63 45.14 12.70 -3.18
C ALA A 63 45.96 13.91 -2.70
N GLY A 64 47.12 13.67 -2.08
CA GLY A 64 47.97 14.75 -1.57
C GLY A 64 48.39 15.79 -2.62
N ARG A 65 48.45 15.41 -3.92
CA ARG A 65 48.72 16.32 -5.05
C ARG A 65 47.46 16.90 -5.71
N GLY A 66 46.30 16.83 -5.06
CA GLY A 66 45.05 17.42 -5.56
C GLY A 66 44.31 16.60 -6.63
N THR A 67 44.83 15.44 -7.04
CA THR A 67 44.13 14.53 -7.95
C THR A 67 42.83 14.01 -7.30
N LYS A 68 41.70 14.11 -8.02
CA LYS A 68 40.37 13.78 -7.51
C LYS A 68 39.87 12.47 -8.12
N THR A 69 39.56 11.49 -7.28
CA THR A 69 38.95 10.22 -7.69
C THR A 69 37.53 10.12 -7.12
N ARG A 70 36.56 9.67 -7.92
CA ARG A 70 35.17 9.52 -7.46
C ARG A 70 35.07 8.46 -6.35
N THR A 71 34.28 8.74 -5.34
CA THR A 71 33.94 7.79 -4.28
C THR A 71 32.48 7.93 -3.85
N PHE A 72 32.02 6.98 -3.05
CA PHE A 72 30.70 6.99 -2.43
C PHE A 72 30.78 6.59 -0.96
N TRP A 73 29.91 7.17 -0.13
CA TRP A 73 29.75 6.83 1.28
C TRP A 73 28.38 6.23 1.51
N ARG A 74 28.36 4.98 1.98
CA ARG A 74 27.12 4.25 2.29
C ARG A 74 26.73 4.46 3.74
N PRO A 75 25.42 4.56 4.05
CA PRO A 75 24.97 4.50 5.43
C PRO A 75 25.22 3.10 6.01
N ASN A 76 25.48 3.02 7.32
CA ASN A 76 25.61 1.75 8.02
C ASN A 76 24.23 1.12 8.25
N VAL A 77 23.91 0.07 7.50
CA VAL A 77 22.60 -0.58 7.44
C VAL A 77 22.66 -1.99 8.01
N HIS A 78 21.73 -2.31 8.90
CA HIS A 78 21.56 -3.66 9.46
C HIS A 78 20.14 -4.18 9.23
N VAL A 79 19.99 -5.49 9.24
CA VAL A 79 18.69 -6.17 9.27
C VAL A 79 18.37 -6.52 10.72
N LYS A 80 17.22 -6.12 11.22
CA LYS A 80 16.72 -6.53 12.54
C LYS A 80 15.28 -6.97 12.45
N ILE A 81 14.89 -7.79 13.42
CA ILE A 81 13.53 -8.29 13.58
C ILE A 81 13.01 -7.73 14.90
N PHE A 82 11.93 -6.97 14.83
CA PHE A 82 11.25 -6.44 16.00
C PHE A 82 9.99 -7.26 16.28
N HIS A 83 9.75 -7.59 17.54
CA HIS A 83 8.46 -8.10 17.97
C HIS A 83 7.53 -6.92 18.24
N VAL A 84 6.32 -6.97 17.68
CA VAL A 84 5.30 -5.93 17.84
C VAL A 84 4.12 -6.58 18.55
N ALA A 85 3.86 -6.13 19.78
CA ALA A 85 2.86 -6.73 20.65
C ALA A 85 1.45 -6.47 20.11
N ALA A 86 1.20 -5.26 19.62
CA ALA A 86 -0.11 -4.84 19.11
C ALA A 86 -0.60 -5.67 17.90
N LEU A 87 0.32 -6.25 17.12
CA LEU A 87 -0.01 -7.06 15.94
C LEU A 87 0.18 -8.58 16.18
N GLY A 88 0.77 -8.96 17.31
CA GLY A 88 1.18 -10.34 17.56
C GLY A 88 2.13 -10.89 16.48
N ALA A 89 2.94 -10.03 15.84
CA ALA A 89 3.77 -10.37 14.69
C ALA A 89 5.20 -9.84 14.83
N ARG A 90 6.12 -10.42 14.04
CA ARG A 90 7.51 -9.98 13.95
C ARG A 90 7.72 -9.17 12.69
N ILE A 91 8.31 -7.99 12.78
CA ILE A 91 8.61 -7.15 11.62
C ILE A 91 10.10 -7.22 11.31
N LYS A 92 10.45 -7.75 10.13
CA LYS A 92 11.83 -7.80 9.62
C LYS A 92 12.11 -6.59 8.73
N THR A 93 13.02 -5.72 9.18
CA THR A 93 13.29 -4.46 8.48
C THR A 93 14.79 -4.17 8.36
N ARG A 94 15.20 -3.58 7.23
CA ARG A 94 16.52 -2.96 7.07
C ARG A 94 16.48 -1.57 7.68
N LEU A 95 17.47 -1.22 8.49
CA LEU A 95 17.52 0.05 9.18
C LEU A 95 18.94 0.56 9.36
N THR A 96 19.10 1.87 9.50
CA THR A 96 20.38 2.48 9.81
C THR A 96 20.67 2.47 11.31
N LEU A 97 21.94 2.46 11.72
CA LEU A 97 22.30 2.51 13.15
C LEU A 97 21.74 3.76 13.87
N ARG A 98 21.65 4.90 13.17
CA ARG A 98 21.03 6.12 13.71
C ARG A 98 19.55 5.89 14.07
N VAL A 99 18.82 5.21 13.18
CA VAL A 99 17.42 4.85 13.42
C VAL A 99 17.32 3.84 14.56
N LEU A 100 18.19 2.83 14.61
CA LEU A 100 18.22 1.86 15.71
C LEU A 100 18.39 2.54 17.07
N LYS A 101 19.33 3.49 17.17
CA LYS A 101 19.56 4.29 18.38
C LYS A 101 18.31 5.09 18.76
N THR A 102 17.61 5.62 17.77
CA THR A 102 16.38 6.39 18.00
C THR A 102 15.23 5.51 18.49
N ILE A 103 15.04 4.33 17.89
CA ILE A 103 14.06 3.32 18.33
C ILE A 103 14.32 2.93 19.78
N ARG A 104 15.59 2.66 20.13
CA ARG A 104 15.97 2.31 21.52
C ARG A 104 15.69 3.46 22.49
N ARG A 105 15.95 4.71 22.08
CA ARG A 105 15.69 5.90 22.90
C ARG A 105 14.19 6.15 23.10
N GLU A 106 13.36 5.85 22.11
CA GLU A 106 11.91 6.02 22.16
C GLU A 106 11.18 4.81 22.81
N GLY A 107 11.94 3.78 23.22
CA GLY A 107 11.42 2.63 23.97
C GLY A 107 10.70 1.58 23.12
N GLY A 108 10.83 1.61 21.79
CA GLY A 108 10.19 0.60 20.93
C GLY A 108 9.99 1.04 19.49
N LEU A 109 9.65 0.08 18.62
CA LEU A 109 9.34 0.35 17.22
C LEU A 109 7.99 1.09 17.07
N GLU A 110 6.99 0.73 17.87
CA GLU A 110 5.65 1.32 17.84
C GLU A 110 5.71 2.83 18.12
N ASN A 111 6.37 3.23 19.22
CA ASN A 111 6.58 4.63 19.58
C ASN A 111 7.36 5.41 18.50
N TYR A 112 8.28 4.75 17.80
CA TYR A 112 9.02 5.37 16.71
C TYR A 112 8.14 5.69 15.49
N LEU A 113 7.19 4.81 15.16
CA LEU A 113 6.30 4.92 14.00
C LEU A 113 5.13 5.88 14.27
N LEU A 114 4.55 5.84 15.46
CA LEU A 114 3.36 6.63 15.84
C LEU A 114 3.67 8.09 16.16
N LYS A 115 4.95 8.47 16.28
CA LYS A 115 5.35 9.83 16.56
C LYS A 115 4.78 10.82 15.52
N SER A 116 4.06 11.83 16.01
CA SER A 116 3.29 12.78 15.20
C SER A 116 4.13 13.84 14.48
N LYS A 117 5.38 14.07 14.89
CA LYS A 117 6.21 15.16 14.35
C LYS A 117 6.38 15.04 12.82
N PRO A 118 6.23 16.13 12.05
CA PRO A 118 6.31 16.09 10.59
C PRO A 118 7.70 15.66 10.08
N ALA A 119 8.76 16.03 10.80
CA ALA A 119 10.12 15.53 10.53
C ALA A 119 10.20 14.00 10.59
N ARG A 120 9.48 13.37 11.53
CA ARG A 120 9.45 11.91 11.63
C ARG A 120 8.72 11.30 10.44
N ILE A 121 7.59 11.88 10.02
CA ILE A 121 6.85 11.40 8.84
C ILE A 121 7.78 11.37 7.62
N LYS A 122 8.53 12.45 7.35
CA LYS A 122 9.54 12.52 6.29
C LYS A 122 10.62 11.43 6.40
N GLU A 123 11.04 11.11 7.62
CA GLU A 123 12.08 10.11 7.92
C GLU A 123 11.62 8.66 7.72
N LEU A 124 10.33 8.35 7.88
CA LEU A 124 9.78 7.00 7.77
C LEU A 124 9.98 6.40 6.38
N GLY A 125 9.69 7.18 5.33
CA GLY A 125 9.60 6.68 3.96
C GLY A 125 8.42 5.72 3.75
N PRO A 126 8.25 5.17 2.52
CA PRO A 126 7.11 4.33 2.18
C PRO A 126 6.97 3.08 3.07
N GLY A 127 8.05 2.30 3.24
CA GLY A 127 8.01 1.12 4.10
C GLY A 127 7.66 1.45 5.57
N GLY A 128 8.16 2.58 6.08
CA GLY A 128 7.81 3.10 7.40
C GLY A 128 6.34 3.51 7.52
N TRP A 129 5.81 4.15 6.48
CA TRP A 129 4.41 4.54 6.38
C TRP A 129 3.47 3.34 6.40
N ASN A 130 3.80 2.29 5.63
CA ASN A 130 3.01 1.06 5.60
C ASN A 130 2.95 0.38 6.99
N MET A 131 4.06 0.35 7.72
CA MET A 131 4.08 -0.17 9.10
C MET A 131 3.26 0.69 10.05
N ARG A 132 3.33 2.02 9.91
CA ARG A 132 2.56 2.96 10.73
C ARG A 132 1.07 2.78 10.52
N TRP A 133 0.63 2.68 9.27
CA TRP A 133 -0.76 2.39 8.93
C TRP A 133 -1.20 1.05 9.54
N LEU A 134 -0.43 -0.02 9.35
CA LEU A 134 -0.80 -1.33 9.91
C LEU A 134 -0.97 -1.30 11.44
N LEU A 135 -0.13 -0.54 12.15
CA LEU A 135 -0.25 -0.36 13.59
C LEU A 135 -1.50 0.41 14.02
N MET A 136 -1.87 1.45 13.28
CA MET A 136 -3.05 2.28 13.60
C MET A 136 -4.36 1.48 13.55
N GLN A 137 -4.36 0.35 12.85
CA GLN A 137 -5.53 -0.47 12.63
C GLN A 137 -5.78 -1.38 13.82
N SER A 138 -4.74 -1.67 14.62
CA SER A 138 -4.87 -2.52 15.79
C SER A 138 -5.72 -1.87 16.89
N GLN A 139 -6.58 -2.67 17.52
CA GLN A 139 -7.45 -2.20 18.59
C GLN A 139 -6.68 -1.61 19.78
N ALA A 140 -5.51 -2.20 20.11
CA ALA A 140 -4.66 -1.71 21.20
C ALA A 140 -4.22 -0.26 20.99
N ILE A 141 -3.86 0.11 19.75
CA ILE A 141 -3.45 1.46 19.41
C ILE A 141 -4.66 2.40 19.30
N GLN A 142 -5.78 1.94 18.76
CA GLN A 142 -7.03 2.72 18.72
C GLN A 142 -7.49 3.11 20.13
N ARG A 143 -7.47 2.18 21.08
CA ARG A 143 -7.81 2.43 22.50
C ARG A 143 -6.87 3.46 23.12
N ARG A 144 -5.55 3.27 22.94
CA ARG A 144 -4.54 4.24 23.40
C ARG A 144 -4.80 5.66 22.86
N PHE A 145 -5.17 5.79 21.59
CA PHE A 145 -5.49 7.09 21.01
C PHE A 145 -6.80 7.68 21.51
N ASN A 146 -7.78 6.85 21.87
CA ASN A 146 -8.98 7.33 22.54
C ASN A 146 -8.68 7.85 23.95
N ASP A 147 -7.82 7.16 24.70
CA ASP A 147 -7.37 7.67 26.01
C ASP A 147 -6.65 9.02 25.87
N GLU A 148 -5.78 9.15 24.86
CA GLU A 148 -5.10 10.41 24.52
C GLU A 148 -6.10 11.51 24.11
N ARG A 149 -7.18 11.17 23.39
CA ARG A 149 -8.26 12.11 23.01
C ARG A 149 -9.05 12.60 24.22
N VAL A 150 -9.48 11.67 25.08
CA VAL A 150 -10.22 12.01 26.30
C VAL A 150 -9.39 12.91 27.20
N ALA A 151 -8.09 12.64 27.33
CA ALA A 151 -7.16 13.50 28.07
C ALA A 151 -7.03 14.92 27.48
N LEU A 152 -7.26 15.07 26.16
CA LEU A 152 -7.28 16.36 25.46
C LEU A 152 -8.68 17.00 25.42
N GLY A 153 -9.71 16.35 25.97
CA GLY A 153 -11.10 16.83 25.93
C GLY A 153 -11.80 16.64 24.59
N LEU A 154 -11.32 15.73 23.75
CA LEU A 154 -11.95 15.36 22.48
C LEU A 154 -12.85 14.13 22.65
N GLU A 155 -13.89 14.03 21.81
CA GLU A 155 -14.77 12.86 21.80
C GLU A 155 -14.00 11.58 21.38
N PRO A 156 -14.23 10.45 22.08
CA PRO A 156 -13.62 9.18 21.71
C PRO A 156 -14.20 8.70 20.38
N LYS A 157 -13.35 8.08 19.53
CA LYS A 157 -13.82 7.42 18.29
C LYS A 157 -14.24 5.98 18.60
N GLU A 158 -15.24 5.47 17.90
CA GLU A 158 -15.58 4.04 17.89
C GLU A 158 -14.35 3.18 17.54
N VAL A 159 -14.16 2.10 18.30
CA VAL A 159 -13.08 1.14 18.07
C VAL A 159 -13.57 0.11 17.07
N GLU A 160 -13.00 0.16 15.87
CA GLU A 160 -13.35 -0.75 14.79
C GLU A 160 -12.47 -2.00 14.87
N ASP A 161 -13.10 -3.19 14.88
CA ASP A 161 -12.37 -4.44 14.78
C ASP A 161 -12.00 -4.72 13.32
N ARG A 162 -10.71 -4.55 12.99
CA ARG A 162 -10.15 -4.76 11.65
C ARG A 162 -9.16 -5.93 11.63
N ASP A 163 -9.31 -6.88 12.54
CA ASP A 163 -8.37 -7.99 12.71
C ASP A 163 -8.25 -8.86 11.45
N ASP A 164 -9.34 -9.07 10.71
CA ASP A 164 -9.34 -9.79 9.43
C ASP A 164 -8.47 -9.10 8.37
N LEU A 165 -8.60 -7.78 8.25
CA LEU A 165 -7.80 -6.96 7.34
C LEU A 165 -6.31 -6.99 7.73
N ILE A 166 -6.03 -6.89 9.03
CA ILE A 166 -4.67 -6.99 9.56
C ILE A 166 -4.10 -8.37 9.24
N ARG A 167 -4.87 -9.45 9.46
CA ARG A 167 -4.44 -10.82 9.20
C ARG A 167 -4.13 -11.05 7.73
N PHE A 168 -5.01 -10.58 6.85
CA PHE A 168 -4.81 -10.56 5.41
C PHE A 168 -3.51 -9.84 5.02
N ALA A 169 -3.31 -8.61 5.52
CA ALA A 169 -2.12 -7.82 5.24
C ALA A 169 -0.83 -8.51 5.76
N LEU A 170 -0.89 -9.14 6.94
CA LEU A 170 0.22 -9.91 7.51
C LEU A 170 0.55 -11.16 6.68
N ASP A 171 -0.46 -11.89 6.20
CA ASP A 171 -0.26 -13.03 5.30
C ASP A 171 0.35 -12.61 3.98
N TRP A 172 -0.20 -11.58 3.35
CA TRP A 172 0.32 -11.03 2.11
C TRP A 172 1.79 -10.58 2.23
N ALA A 173 2.14 -9.96 3.35
CA ALA A 173 3.51 -9.53 3.62
C ALA A 173 4.47 -10.68 3.97
N THR A 174 3.94 -11.85 4.32
CA THR A 174 4.72 -13.06 4.61
C THR A 174 4.98 -13.82 3.29
N PRO A 175 6.19 -14.32 3.02
CA PRO A 175 6.40 -15.21 1.88
C PRO A 175 5.61 -16.51 2.02
N GLY A 176 4.78 -16.82 1.03
CA GLY A 176 3.99 -18.06 1.00
C GLY A 176 2.66 -17.84 0.30
N ALA A 177 1.83 -18.89 0.27
CA ALA A 177 0.44 -18.79 -0.14
C ALA A 177 -0.40 -18.14 0.98
N LEU A 178 -1.49 -17.47 0.60
CA LEU A 178 -2.45 -16.92 1.55
C LEU A 178 -3.17 -18.04 2.31
N SER A 179 -3.43 -17.81 3.60
CA SER A 179 -4.30 -18.66 4.41
C SER A 179 -5.73 -18.65 3.86
N LEU A 180 -6.51 -19.70 4.12
CA LEU A 180 -7.93 -19.77 3.72
C LEU A 180 -8.72 -18.54 4.18
N ARG A 181 -8.62 -18.19 5.47
CA ARG A 181 -9.25 -16.97 6.02
C ARG A 181 -8.88 -15.71 5.25
N SER A 182 -7.61 -15.59 4.87
CA SER A 182 -7.10 -14.44 4.11
C SER A 182 -7.58 -14.44 2.65
N LYS A 183 -7.91 -15.61 2.09
CA LYS A 183 -8.58 -15.71 0.77
C LYS A 183 -10.04 -15.28 0.89
N ASP A 184 -10.76 -15.76 1.90
CA ASP A 184 -12.15 -15.36 2.15
C ASP A 184 -12.27 -13.83 2.30
N THR A 185 -11.35 -13.20 3.03
CA THR A 185 -11.32 -11.74 3.16
C THR A 185 -11.02 -11.03 1.85
N LEU A 186 -10.17 -11.61 0.99
CA LEU A 186 -9.84 -11.03 -0.31
C LEU A 186 -11.02 -11.17 -1.27
N GLU A 187 -11.74 -12.30 -1.22
CA GLU A 187 -12.98 -12.52 -1.94
C GLU A 187 -14.05 -11.53 -1.47
N ALA A 188 -14.21 -11.33 -0.16
CA ALA A 188 -15.12 -10.33 0.39
C ALA A 188 -14.78 -8.90 -0.09
N LEU A 189 -13.50 -8.51 -0.10
CA LEU A 189 -13.05 -7.22 -0.62
C LEU A 189 -13.32 -7.08 -2.13
N ARG A 190 -13.12 -8.16 -2.91
CA ARG A 190 -13.43 -8.18 -4.34
C ARG A 190 -14.94 -8.05 -4.57
N THR A 191 -15.77 -8.80 -3.86
CA THR A 191 -17.22 -8.73 -3.97
C THR A 191 -17.72 -7.34 -3.59
N ALA A 192 -17.19 -6.74 -2.51
CA ALA A 192 -17.53 -5.38 -2.12
C ALA A 192 -17.12 -4.35 -3.19
N PHE A 193 -15.93 -4.51 -3.79
CA PHE A 193 -15.46 -3.66 -4.88
C PHE A 193 -16.32 -3.82 -6.15
N HIS A 194 -16.64 -5.06 -6.55
CA HIS A 194 -17.52 -5.33 -7.68
C HIS A 194 -18.92 -4.78 -7.44
N GLY A 195 -19.50 -4.97 -6.25
CA GLY A 195 -20.80 -4.39 -5.90
C GLY A 195 -20.82 -2.85 -5.95
N GLY A 196 -19.69 -2.18 -5.72
CA GLY A 196 -19.57 -0.73 -5.88
C GLY A 196 -19.25 -0.27 -7.31
N LEU A 197 -18.72 -1.16 -8.16
CA LEU A 197 -18.41 -0.90 -9.57
C LEU A 197 -19.53 -1.30 -10.52
N VAL A 198 -20.52 -2.07 -10.07
CA VAL A 198 -21.81 -2.12 -10.73
C VAL A 198 -22.38 -0.70 -10.58
N LEU A 199 -21.99 0.20 -11.50
CA LEU A 199 -22.95 1.16 -12.06
C LEU A 199 -24.18 0.31 -12.28
N GLY A 200 -25.28 0.68 -11.63
CA GLY A 200 -26.53 -0.05 -11.76
C GLY A 200 -26.73 -0.38 -13.23
N ASN A 201 -27.40 -1.49 -13.54
CA ASN A 201 -28.06 -1.55 -14.83
C ASN A 201 -28.88 -0.26 -14.90
N GLU A 202 -28.34 0.75 -15.57
CA GLU A 202 -29.06 1.96 -15.88
C GLU A 202 -30.08 1.40 -16.83
N ASP A 203 -31.27 1.11 -16.32
CA ASP A 203 -32.47 1.09 -17.12
C ASP A 203 -32.47 2.50 -17.75
N LEU A 204 -31.87 2.59 -18.94
CA LEU A 204 -31.66 3.84 -19.70
C LEU A 204 -32.99 4.56 -19.94
N GLU A 205 -34.10 3.83 -19.79
CA GLU A 205 -35.49 4.28 -19.66
C GLU A 205 -35.70 5.42 -18.64
N SER A 206 -34.83 5.57 -17.64
CA SER A 206 -34.97 6.56 -16.57
C SER A 206 -34.25 7.89 -16.81
N ILE A 207 -33.47 8.01 -17.89
CA ILE A 207 -32.83 9.26 -18.30
C ILE A 207 -33.79 10.01 -19.22
N GLU A 208 -34.35 11.15 -18.77
CA GLU A 208 -35.22 12.00 -19.59
C GLU A 208 -34.52 12.38 -20.92
N GLY A 209 -35.05 11.86 -22.03
CA GLY A 209 -34.60 12.16 -23.39
C GLY A 209 -33.90 11.03 -24.15
N VAL A 210 -33.77 9.84 -23.57
CA VAL A 210 -33.30 8.64 -24.27
C VAL A 210 -34.49 7.69 -24.48
N GLU A 211 -35.13 7.78 -25.66
CA GLU A 211 -36.09 6.75 -26.11
C GLU A 211 -35.32 5.65 -26.83
N GLU A 212 -35.55 4.39 -26.46
CA GLU A 212 -35.09 3.25 -27.26
C GLU A 212 -35.82 3.29 -28.61
N LEU A 213 -35.07 3.52 -29.69
CA LEU A 213 -35.61 3.45 -31.05
C LEU A 213 -36.02 2.01 -31.35
N SER A 214 -37.11 1.83 -32.10
CA SER A 214 -37.46 0.48 -32.56
C SER A 214 -36.38 -0.07 -33.49
N ASP A 215 -36.24 -1.40 -33.57
CA ASP A 215 -35.29 -2.06 -34.49
C ASP A 215 -35.42 -1.55 -35.94
N GLU A 216 -36.63 -1.13 -36.33
CA GLU A 216 -36.94 -0.57 -37.65
C GLU A 216 -36.39 0.86 -37.80
N ASP A 217 -36.51 1.68 -36.76
CA ASP A 217 -36.02 3.06 -36.76
C ASP A 217 -34.49 3.11 -36.69
N GLU A 218 -33.86 2.20 -35.93
CA GLU A 218 -32.40 2.06 -35.88
C GLU A 218 -31.85 1.68 -37.26
N ALA A 219 -32.50 0.72 -37.94
CA ALA A 219 -32.11 0.33 -39.30
C ALA A 219 -32.26 1.47 -40.32
N SER A 220 -33.33 2.28 -40.20
CA SER A 220 -33.52 3.45 -41.07
C SER A 220 -32.47 4.52 -40.85
N LEU A 221 -32.08 4.77 -39.60
CA LEU A 221 -31.07 5.76 -39.25
C LEU A 221 -29.68 5.34 -39.73
N LEU A 222 -29.36 4.04 -39.61
CA LEU A 222 -28.14 3.46 -40.19
C LEU A 222 -28.11 3.60 -41.72
N GLN A 223 -29.24 3.35 -42.39
CA GLN A 223 -29.34 3.52 -43.83
C GLN A 223 -29.18 4.99 -44.25
N GLN A 224 -29.74 5.93 -43.50
CA GLN A 224 -29.57 7.37 -43.74
C GLN A 224 -28.12 7.83 -43.54
N LEU A 225 -27.42 7.28 -42.55
CA LEU A 225 -26.00 7.57 -42.32
C LEU A 225 -25.13 6.99 -43.44
N GLU A 226 -25.41 5.77 -43.89
CA GLU A 226 -24.71 5.14 -45.00
C GLU A 226 -24.94 5.91 -46.32
N GLU A 227 -26.16 6.39 -46.57
CA GLU A 227 -26.48 7.26 -47.70
C GLU A 227 -25.80 8.64 -47.59
N ALA A 228 -25.70 9.21 -46.38
CA ALA A 228 -25.01 10.48 -46.16
C ALA A 228 -23.49 10.35 -46.33
N ASP A 229 -22.90 9.27 -45.86
CA ASP A 229 -21.47 8.95 -46.06
C ASP A 229 -21.18 8.70 -47.55
N ALA A 230 -22.04 7.95 -48.24
CA ALA A 230 -21.92 7.73 -49.69
C ALA A 230 -22.09 9.03 -50.50
N ALA A 231 -22.97 9.94 -50.06
CA ALA A 231 -23.10 11.27 -50.66
C ALA A 231 -21.85 12.13 -50.40
N GLY A 232 -21.28 12.07 -49.19
CA GLY A 232 -20.03 12.74 -48.85
C GLY A 232 -18.84 12.23 -49.66
N ASP A 233 -18.77 10.92 -49.90
CA ASP A 233 -17.75 10.32 -50.75
C ASP A 233 -17.91 10.73 -52.22
N ALA A 234 -19.15 10.81 -52.74
CA ALA A 234 -19.42 11.31 -54.10
C ALA A 234 -19.09 12.81 -54.26
N GLU A 235 -19.38 13.63 -53.25
CA GLU A 235 -18.95 15.04 -53.21
C GLU A 235 -17.41 15.15 -53.16
N ALA A 236 -16.73 14.28 -52.42
CA ALA A 236 -15.26 14.24 -52.39
C ALA A 236 -14.65 13.84 -53.75
N GLU A 237 -15.25 12.89 -54.46
CA GLU A 237 -14.82 12.47 -55.80
C GLU A 237 -15.04 13.56 -56.86
N THR A 238 -16.20 14.23 -56.86
CA THR A 238 -16.47 15.36 -57.77
C THR A 238 -15.53 16.56 -57.51
N HIS A 239 -15.21 16.84 -56.25
CA HIS A 239 -14.20 17.85 -55.90
C HIS A 239 -12.78 17.43 -56.30
N ALA A 240 -12.46 16.13 -56.32
CA ALA A 240 -11.17 15.61 -56.78
C ALA A 240 -11.02 15.71 -58.31
N GLU A 241 -12.09 15.46 -59.08
CA GLU A 241 -12.09 15.61 -60.55
C GLU A 241 -11.91 17.08 -60.99
N GLN A 242 -12.56 18.03 -60.30
CA GLN A 242 -12.40 19.46 -60.58
C GLN A 242 -10.98 19.99 -60.33
N LYS A 243 -10.16 19.27 -59.54
CA LYS A 243 -8.79 19.65 -59.18
C LYS A 243 -7.72 19.05 -60.10
N GLN A 244 -8.09 18.27 -61.12
CA GLN A 244 -7.15 17.84 -62.14
C GLN A 244 -6.81 19.01 -63.09
N PRO A 245 -5.52 19.34 -63.29
CA PRO A 245 -5.12 20.52 -64.05
C PRO A 245 -5.32 20.32 -65.55
N GLN A 246 -5.99 21.28 -66.21
CA GLN A 246 -5.94 21.39 -67.67
C GLN A 246 -4.49 21.72 -68.08
N LEU A 247 -3.87 20.78 -68.79
CA LEU A 247 -2.61 20.98 -69.53
C LEU A 247 -2.87 21.76 -70.82
#